data_AF-A0A314UTS4-F1
#
_entry.id   AF-A0A314UTS4-F1
#
_cell.length_a   1.000
_cell.length_b   1.000
_cell.length_c   1.000
_cell.angle_alpha   90.00
_cell.angle_beta   90.00
_cell.angle_gamma   90.00
#
_symmetry.space_group_name_H-M   'P 1'
#
loop_
_entity.id
_entity.type
_entity.pdbx_description
1 polymer ?
#
loop_
_entity_poly.entity_id
_entity_poly.type
_entity_poly.pdbx_seq_one_letter_code
_entity_poly.pdbx_strand_id
1 'polypeptide(L)'
;MQVQGFRAKSRVALLVVFVLCVCFAGFYDLLKPVSNGCTMTYMYPTYIPIPTTTAVSPAKYGLYLYHEGWKKIDFKEHLKKLSGIPILFIPGNGGSYKQVRSLAAESDRAYQGGPLERTFYQEASLTPEEGGEEIDVASFKLPNQYDSRLDWFTVDLEGEHSAMDSAILEEHAEYVVHSIHRILDQYKESYETREEKVLQPLGVCQKV
;
A
#
# COMPACT_ATOMS: atom_id res chain seq x y z
N MET A 1 34.63 55.92 42.39
CA MET A 1 33.44 55.94 41.51
C MET A 1 33.64 55.26 40.14
N GLN A 2 34.87 54.93 39.69
CA GLN A 2 35.10 54.30 38.37
C GLN A 2 34.86 52.79 38.30
N VAL A 3 34.93 52.06 39.42
CA VAL A 3 34.80 50.59 39.46
C VAL A 3 33.36 50.10 39.20
N GLN A 4 32.36 50.90 39.59
CA GLN A 4 30.93 50.60 39.34
C GLN A 4 30.57 50.71 37.85
N GLY A 5 31.12 51.69 37.14
CA GLY A 5 30.90 51.88 35.70
C GLY A 5 31.49 50.76 34.85
N PHE A 6 32.64 50.20 35.26
CA PHE A 6 33.25 49.05 34.57
C PHE A 6 32.45 47.76 34.75
N ARG A 7 31.94 47.50 35.96
CA ARG A 7 31.06 46.35 36.25
C ARG A 7 29.72 46.44 35.51
N ALA A 8 29.13 47.63 35.41
CA ALA A 8 27.89 47.84 34.65
C ALA A 8 28.08 47.58 33.15
N LYS A 9 29.17 48.10 32.55
CA LYS A 9 29.51 47.85 31.13
C LYS A 9 29.78 46.36 30.85
N SER A 10 30.44 45.66 31.76
CA SER A 10 30.67 44.22 31.65
C SER A 10 29.37 43.41 31.71
N ARG A 11 28.40 43.79 32.56
CA ARG A 11 27.08 43.14 32.63
C ARG A 11 26.25 43.38 31.36
N VAL A 12 26.29 44.59 30.81
CA VAL A 12 25.62 44.91 29.54
C VAL A 12 26.25 44.13 28.38
N ALA A 13 27.58 44.04 28.32
CA ALA A 13 28.27 43.23 27.32
C ALA A 13 27.89 41.75 27.39
N LEU A 14 27.78 41.18 28.59
CA LEU A 14 27.32 39.80 28.81
C LEU A 14 25.88 39.58 28.32
N LEU A 15 24.97 40.52 28.58
CA LEU A 15 23.59 40.43 28.10
C LEU A 15 23.51 40.50 26.58
N VAL A 16 24.29 41.37 25.94
CA VAL A 16 24.34 41.47 24.47
C VAL A 16 24.86 40.17 23.86
N VAL A 17 25.93 39.58 24.42
CA VAL A 17 26.45 38.28 23.96
C VAL A 17 25.41 37.18 24.13
N PHE A 18 24.71 37.13 25.26
CA PHE A 18 23.67 36.14 25.50
C PHE A 18 22.52 36.24 24.49
N VAL A 19 22.03 37.46 24.21
CA VAL A 19 20.99 37.69 23.20
C VAL A 19 21.48 37.26 21.82
N LEU A 20 22.72 37.59 21.45
CA LEU A 20 23.29 37.16 20.18
C LEU A 20 23.39 35.64 20.06
N CYS A 21 23.75 34.93 21.15
CA CYS A 21 23.76 33.47 21.17
C CYS A 21 22.37 32.86 20.98
N VAL A 22 21.34 33.43 21.62
CA VAL A 22 19.94 32.96 21.48
C VAL A 22 19.44 33.21 20.06
N CYS A 23 19.68 34.41 19.51
CA CYS A 23 19.33 34.74 18.13
C CYS A 23 20.05 33.82 17.13
N PHE A 24 21.33 33.53 17.36
CA PHE A 24 22.11 32.63 16.52
C PHE A 24 21.61 31.19 16.59
N ALA A 25 21.28 30.69 17.78
CA ALA A 25 20.68 29.36 17.95
C ALA A 25 19.31 29.25 17.27
N GLY A 26 18.43 30.24 17.46
CA GLY A 26 17.13 30.28 16.79
C GLY A 26 17.24 30.38 15.27
N PHE A 27 18.19 31.17 14.77
CA PHE A 27 18.47 31.25 13.33
C PHE A 27 19.06 29.95 12.78
N TYR A 28 19.93 29.27 13.54
CA TYR A 28 20.49 27.98 13.17
C TYR A 28 19.40 26.89 13.12
N ASP A 29 18.45 26.87 14.06
CA ASP A 29 17.32 25.95 14.01
C ASP A 29 16.34 26.27 12.87
N LEU A 30 16.16 27.55 12.51
CA LEU A 30 15.35 27.95 11.35
C LEU A 30 15.99 27.55 10.01
N LEU A 31 17.34 27.51 9.96
CA LEU A 31 18.12 27.13 8.79
C LEU A 31 18.40 25.62 8.71
N LYS A 32 18.17 24.85 9.78
CA LYS A 32 18.35 23.40 9.74
C LYS A 32 17.37 22.82 8.72
N PRO A 33 17.87 22.21 7.63
CA PRO A 33 16.98 21.55 6.69
C PRO A 33 16.33 20.37 7.39
N VAL A 34 15.02 20.23 7.21
CA VAL A 34 14.30 19.01 7.61
C VAL A 34 14.95 17.85 6.85
N SER A 35 15.36 16.80 7.56
CA SER A 35 15.90 15.61 6.92
C SER A 35 14.86 15.07 5.94
N ASN A 36 15.27 14.79 4.70
CA ASN A 36 14.40 14.12 3.73
C ASN A 36 14.07 12.72 4.26
N GLY A 37 12.91 12.56 4.90
CA GLY A 37 12.36 11.26 5.28
C GLY A 37 11.83 10.46 4.09
N CYS A 38 11.81 11.07 2.90
CA CYS A 38 11.39 10.45 1.66
C CYS A 38 12.38 9.37 1.23
N THR A 39 12.10 8.11 1.58
CA THR A 39 12.78 6.96 1.02
C THR A 39 12.15 6.62 -0.32
N MET A 40 12.97 6.42 -1.35
CA MET A 40 12.48 6.01 -2.67
C MET A 40 11.83 4.63 -2.58
N THR A 41 10.54 4.54 -2.93
CA THR A 41 9.83 3.27 -3.07
C THR A 41 9.87 2.84 -4.54
N TYR A 42 10.51 1.70 -4.81
CA TYR A 42 10.51 1.09 -6.14
C TYR A 42 9.43 0.01 -6.20
N MET A 43 8.76 -0.09 -7.35
CA MET A 43 7.74 -1.09 -7.64
C MET A 43 7.95 -1.66 -9.05
N TYR A 44 7.66 -2.93 -9.21
CA TYR A 44 7.76 -3.69 -10.46
C TYR A 44 6.40 -4.33 -10.76
N PRO A 45 5.40 -3.52 -11.15
CA PRO A 45 4.03 -3.98 -11.30
C PRO A 45 3.88 -4.87 -12.55
N THR A 46 3.35 -6.07 -12.36
CA THR A 46 2.93 -6.97 -13.43
C THR A 46 1.43 -7.22 -13.31
N TYR A 47 0.69 -7.05 -14.41
CA TYR A 47 -0.76 -7.29 -14.45
C TYR A 47 -1.04 -8.58 -15.21
N ILE A 48 -1.52 -9.59 -14.48
CA ILE A 48 -1.82 -10.92 -15.00
C ILE A 48 -3.29 -10.92 -15.44
N PRO A 49 -3.61 -11.09 -16.73
CA PRO A 49 -5.00 -11.13 -17.17
C PRO A 49 -5.72 -12.36 -16.63
N ILE A 50 -6.91 -12.17 -16.08
CA ILE A 50 -7.82 -13.24 -15.68
C ILE A 50 -8.68 -13.61 -16.88
N PRO A 51 -8.64 -14.86 -17.37
CA PRO A 51 -9.43 -15.26 -18.53
C PRO A 51 -10.92 -15.12 -18.24
N THR A 52 -11.62 -14.31 -19.02
CA THR A 52 -13.08 -14.18 -18.94
C THR A 52 -13.74 -15.35 -19.69
N THR A 53 -14.52 -16.17 -19.00
CA THR A 53 -15.14 -17.40 -19.56
C THR A 53 -16.47 -17.16 -20.25
N THR A 54 -16.98 -15.93 -20.20
CA THR A 54 -18.38 -15.58 -20.44
C THR A 54 -18.49 -14.43 -21.43
N ALA A 55 -19.28 -14.64 -22.48
CA ALA A 55 -19.52 -13.67 -23.56
C ALA A 55 -20.36 -12.44 -23.15
N VAL A 56 -20.79 -12.37 -21.87
CA VAL A 56 -21.69 -11.32 -21.35
C VAL A 56 -20.93 -10.05 -20.97
N SER A 57 -19.61 -10.16 -20.71
CA SER A 57 -18.77 -9.00 -20.43
C SER A 57 -18.51 -8.24 -21.73
N PRO A 58 -18.69 -6.90 -21.77
CA PRO A 58 -18.21 -6.10 -22.89
C PRO A 58 -16.74 -6.42 -23.15
N ALA A 59 -16.39 -6.76 -24.40
CA ALA A 59 -15.01 -7.12 -24.75
C ALA A 59 -13.98 -5.99 -24.49
N LYS A 60 -14.48 -4.80 -24.10
CA LYS A 60 -13.68 -3.63 -23.73
C LYS A 60 -13.10 -3.68 -22.31
N TYR A 61 -13.73 -4.37 -21.35
CA TYR A 61 -13.26 -4.33 -19.96
C TYR A 61 -12.35 -5.51 -19.61
N GLY A 62 -11.38 -5.25 -18.73
CA GLY A 62 -10.37 -6.22 -18.31
C GLY A 62 -10.41 -6.53 -16.82
N LEU A 63 -10.07 -7.76 -16.45
CA LEU A 63 -9.84 -8.15 -15.06
C LEU A 63 -8.39 -8.64 -14.93
N TYR A 64 -7.65 -8.05 -14.00
CA TYR A 64 -6.24 -8.35 -13.81
C TYR A 64 -5.94 -8.69 -12.35
N LEU A 65 -5.01 -9.61 -12.14
CA LEU A 65 -4.34 -9.82 -10.86
C LEU A 65 -3.01 -9.07 -10.87
N TYR A 66 -2.81 -8.22 -9.86
CA TYR A 66 -1.53 -7.56 -9.62
C TYR A 66 -0.51 -8.55 -9.07
N HIS A 67 0.71 -8.50 -9.60
CA HIS A 67 1.86 -9.23 -9.10
C HIS A 67 3.06 -8.28 -9.01
N GLU A 68 3.69 -8.23 -7.84
CA GLU A 68 4.93 -7.49 -7.62
C GLU A 68 6.13 -8.38 -7.99
N GLY A 69 7.01 -7.88 -8.85
CA GLY A 69 8.28 -8.53 -9.12
C GLY A 69 8.83 -8.31 -10.53
N TRP A 70 10.16 -8.35 -10.64
CA TRP A 70 10.88 -8.24 -11.90
C TRP A 70 11.08 -9.58 -12.62
N LYS A 71 10.80 -10.70 -11.95
CA LYS A 71 11.00 -12.04 -12.50
C LYS A 71 9.88 -12.40 -13.46
N LYS A 72 10.23 -12.95 -14.63
CA LYS A 72 9.24 -13.50 -15.57
C LYS A 72 8.52 -14.69 -14.92
N ILE A 73 7.20 -14.61 -14.84
CA ILE A 73 6.32 -15.64 -14.30
C ILE A 73 5.45 -16.25 -15.40
N ASP A 74 5.09 -17.53 -15.24
CA ASP A 74 4.02 -18.13 -16.02
C ASP A 74 2.67 -17.76 -15.38
N PHE A 75 1.86 -17.01 -16.11
CA PHE A 75 0.56 -16.54 -15.65
C PHE A 75 -0.38 -17.70 -15.30
N LYS A 76 -0.43 -18.76 -16.11
CA LYS A 76 -1.34 -19.89 -15.86
C LYS A 76 -0.92 -20.65 -14.62
N GLU A 77 0.38 -20.84 -14.41
CA GLU A 77 0.88 -21.51 -13.22
C GLU A 77 0.66 -20.65 -11.97
N HIS A 78 0.85 -19.33 -12.07
CA HIS A 78 0.64 -18.40 -10.96
C HIS A 78 -0.82 -18.40 -10.50
N LEU A 79 -1.77 -18.32 -11.43
CA LEU A 79 -3.20 -18.36 -11.13
C LEU A 79 -3.60 -19.67 -10.41
N LYS A 80 -3.05 -20.82 -10.81
CA LYS A 80 -3.30 -22.12 -10.14
C LYS A 80 -2.79 -22.20 -8.70
N LYS A 81 -1.93 -21.28 -8.25
CA LYS A 81 -1.31 -21.28 -6.92
C LYS A 81 -1.87 -20.19 -5.98
N LEU A 82 -3.00 -19.59 -6.35
CA LEU A 82 -3.66 -18.59 -5.51
C LEU A 82 -4.09 -19.19 -4.16
N SER A 83 -3.80 -18.43 -3.11
CA SER A 83 -3.95 -18.85 -1.71
C SER A 83 -4.10 -17.67 -0.74
N GLY A 84 -4.02 -16.43 -1.22
CA GLY A 84 -4.21 -15.24 -0.39
C GLY A 84 -5.65 -14.86 -0.19
N ILE A 85 -5.83 -13.71 0.44
CA ILE A 85 -7.14 -13.05 0.59
C ILE A 85 -7.39 -12.23 -0.69
N PRO A 86 -8.46 -12.51 -1.45
CA PRO A 86 -8.78 -11.74 -2.65
C PRO A 86 -9.25 -10.33 -2.26
N ILE A 87 -8.65 -9.32 -2.87
CA ILE A 87 -9.11 -7.93 -2.78
C ILE A 87 -9.41 -7.41 -4.18
N LEU A 88 -10.58 -6.82 -4.38
CA LEU A 88 -10.96 -6.21 -5.64
C LEU A 88 -10.82 -4.68 -5.57
N PHE A 89 -9.92 -4.14 -6.37
CA PHE A 89 -9.81 -2.70 -6.60
C PHE A 89 -10.72 -2.28 -7.77
N ILE A 90 -11.55 -1.28 -7.51
CA ILE A 90 -12.42 -0.63 -8.50
C ILE A 90 -11.92 0.81 -8.67
N PRO A 91 -11.48 1.21 -9.88
CA PRO A 91 -11.04 2.57 -10.11
C PRO A 91 -12.22 3.54 -10.03
N GLY A 92 -11.93 4.80 -9.70
CA GLY A 92 -12.93 5.86 -9.74
C GLY A 92 -13.29 6.28 -11.18
N ASN A 93 -14.14 7.31 -11.29
CA ASN A 93 -14.54 7.91 -12.57
C ASN A 93 -13.33 8.33 -13.42
N GLY A 94 -13.23 7.83 -14.66
CA GLY A 94 -12.06 8.09 -15.52
C GLY A 94 -10.74 7.54 -14.97
N GLY A 95 -10.80 6.70 -13.94
CA GLY A 95 -9.64 6.17 -13.22
C GLY A 95 -9.02 4.99 -13.95
N SER A 96 -7.71 4.83 -13.76
CA SER A 96 -7.00 3.64 -14.24
C SER A 96 -6.94 2.59 -13.14
N TYR A 97 -7.19 1.34 -13.52
CA TYR A 97 -6.95 0.16 -12.69
C TYR A 97 -5.52 0.10 -12.12
N LYS A 98 -4.55 0.74 -12.79
CA LYS A 98 -3.14 0.79 -12.38
C LYS A 98 -2.87 1.68 -11.17
N GLN A 99 -3.89 2.41 -10.67
CA GLN A 99 -3.78 3.23 -9.45
C GLN A 99 -3.53 2.38 -8.20
N VAL A 100 -3.96 1.12 -8.19
CA VAL A 100 -3.75 0.18 -7.07
C VAL A 100 -2.28 -0.15 -6.80
N ARG A 101 -1.38 0.10 -7.77
CA ARG A 101 0.00 -0.37 -7.76
C ARG A 101 0.77 -0.08 -6.47
N SER A 102 0.62 1.12 -5.90
CA SER A 102 1.36 1.50 -4.70
C SER A 102 0.86 0.74 -3.48
N LEU A 103 -0.46 0.56 -3.36
CA LEU A 103 -1.06 -0.18 -2.26
C LEU A 103 -0.75 -1.68 -2.36
N ALA A 104 -0.84 -2.24 -3.57
CA ALA A 104 -0.54 -3.64 -3.80
C ALA A 104 0.95 -3.96 -3.55
N ALA A 105 1.88 -3.15 -4.08
CA ALA A 105 3.32 -3.30 -3.84
C ALA A 105 3.66 -3.21 -2.35
N GLU A 106 3.08 -2.26 -1.63
CA GLU A 106 3.30 -2.11 -0.18
C GLU A 106 2.74 -3.29 0.63
N SER A 107 1.57 -3.81 0.25
CA SER A 107 1.00 -4.98 0.90
C SER A 107 1.82 -6.26 0.67
N ASP A 108 2.33 -6.45 -0.54
CA ASP A 108 3.21 -7.59 -0.87
C ASP A 108 4.54 -7.47 -0.13
N ARG A 109 5.14 -6.27 -0.09
CA ARG A 109 6.34 -6.00 0.69
C ARG A 109 6.12 -6.29 2.17
N ALA A 110 5.02 -5.83 2.75
CA ALA A 110 4.73 -6.03 4.16
C ALA A 110 4.44 -7.51 4.50
N TYR A 111 3.88 -8.28 3.55
CA TYR A 111 3.74 -9.72 3.68
C TYR A 111 5.08 -10.45 3.58
N GLN A 112 5.96 -10.09 2.64
CA GLN A 112 7.25 -10.78 2.45
C GLN A 112 8.31 -10.43 3.51
N GLY A 113 8.44 -9.15 3.85
CA GLY A 113 9.52 -8.62 4.67
C GLY A 113 9.10 -8.04 6.02
N GLY A 114 7.80 -8.01 6.32
CA GLY A 114 7.26 -7.30 7.50
C GLY A 114 7.19 -5.79 7.32
N PRO A 115 6.60 -5.03 8.29
CA PRO A 115 6.68 -3.58 8.31
C PRO A 115 8.14 -3.12 8.33
N LEU A 116 8.48 -2.08 7.56
CA LEU A 116 9.79 -1.42 7.72
C LEU A 116 9.96 -0.96 9.17
N GLU A 117 11.21 -0.83 9.60
CA GLU A 117 11.58 -0.25 10.90
C GLU A 117 10.74 1.02 11.15
N ARG A 118 10.14 1.14 12.35
CA ARG A 118 9.12 2.14 12.68
C ARG A 118 9.54 3.58 12.34
N THR A 119 10.84 3.83 12.27
CA THR A 119 11.47 5.10 11.88
C THR A 119 11.23 5.52 10.43
N PHE A 120 10.81 4.61 9.53
CA PHE A 120 10.55 4.91 8.11
C PHE A 120 9.14 5.40 7.82
N TYR A 121 8.18 5.15 8.71
CA TYR A 121 6.81 5.61 8.57
C TYR A 121 6.53 6.72 9.59
N GLN A 122 6.20 7.91 9.10
CA GLN A 122 5.60 8.90 9.97
C GLN A 122 4.15 8.49 10.22
N GLU A 123 3.88 8.00 11.44
CA GLU A 123 2.51 7.74 11.87
C GLU A 123 1.70 9.03 11.68
N ALA A 124 0.59 8.94 10.96
CA ALA A 124 -0.32 10.07 10.80
C ALA A 124 -0.93 10.38 12.17
N SER A 125 -0.45 11.45 12.81
CA SER A 125 -1.03 11.95 14.05
C SER A 125 -2.17 12.91 13.72
N LEU A 126 -3.37 12.60 14.18
CA LEU A 126 -4.45 13.60 14.22
C LEU A 126 -4.09 14.68 15.22
N THR A 127 -4.36 15.94 14.90
CA THR A 127 -4.25 17.00 15.90
C THR A 127 -5.32 16.80 16.98
N PRO A 128 -5.11 17.22 18.24
CA PRO A 128 -6.10 17.11 19.31
C PRO A 128 -7.45 17.77 18.99
N GLU A 129 -7.49 18.66 17.99
CA GLU A 129 -8.72 19.31 17.53
C GLU A 129 -9.50 18.48 16.49
N GLU A 130 -8.83 17.53 15.81
CA GLU A 130 -9.42 16.68 14.77
C GLU A 130 -9.75 15.26 15.26
N GLY A 131 -9.15 14.82 16.38
CA GLY A 131 -9.34 13.50 16.98
C GLY A 131 -10.16 13.54 18.27
N GLY A 132 -11.47 13.33 18.16
CA GLY A 132 -12.28 12.98 19.33
C GLY A 132 -11.78 11.67 19.97
N GLU A 133 -11.59 11.70 21.28
CA GLU A 133 -10.99 10.67 22.15
C GLU A 133 -9.53 10.27 21.84
N GLU A 134 -8.68 10.39 22.87
CA GLU A 134 -7.31 9.87 22.90
C GLU A 134 -7.32 8.34 22.75
N ILE A 135 -7.35 7.83 21.52
CA ILE A 135 -7.00 6.44 21.25
C ILE A 135 -5.50 6.33 21.49
N ASP A 136 -5.10 5.69 22.59
CA ASP A 136 -3.71 5.40 22.94
C ASP A 136 -3.06 4.46 21.90
N VAL A 137 -2.57 5.08 20.82
CA VAL A 137 -1.90 4.42 19.68
C VAL A 137 -0.65 3.63 20.12
N ALA A 138 -0.11 3.93 21.32
CA ALA A 138 1.06 3.22 21.86
C ALA A 138 0.75 1.77 22.26
N SER A 139 -0.52 1.41 22.43
CA SER A 139 -0.95 0.06 22.84
C SER A 139 -1.16 -0.93 21.69
N PHE A 140 -1.18 -0.46 20.43
CA PHE A 140 -1.24 -1.35 19.26
C PHE A 140 0.10 -2.04 19.03
N LYS A 141 0.23 -3.27 19.51
CA LYS A 141 1.29 -4.19 19.06
C LYS A 141 0.97 -4.62 17.63
N LEU A 142 1.45 -3.87 16.63
CA LEU A 142 1.38 -4.32 15.25
C LEU A 142 2.20 -5.60 15.11
N PRO A 143 1.64 -6.67 14.52
CA PRO A 143 2.43 -7.85 14.19
C PRO A 143 3.53 -7.44 13.18
N ASN A 144 4.72 -8.00 13.35
CA ASN A 144 5.87 -7.74 12.47
C ASN A 144 5.70 -8.33 11.07
N GLN A 145 4.59 -9.01 10.77
CA GLN A 145 4.28 -9.57 9.47
C GLN A 145 2.77 -9.84 9.38
N TYR A 146 2.19 -9.69 8.19
CA TYR A 146 0.81 -10.10 7.95
C TYR A 146 0.72 -11.63 7.78
N ASP A 147 -0.24 -12.26 8.47
CA ASP A 147 -0.44 -13.72 8.43
C ASP A 147 -0.90 -14.23 7.06
N SER A 148 -1.43 -13.35 6.22
CA SER A 148 -1.99 -13.69 4.92
C SER A 148 -1.60 -12.67 3.87
N ARG A 149 -1.20 -13.17 2.70
CA ARG A 149 -0.96 -12.38 1.50
C ARG A 149 -2.26 -11.83 0.96
N LEU A 150 -2.23 -10.59 0.49
CA LEU A 150 -3.35 -9.94 -0.19
C LEU A 150 -3.15 -10.10 -1.69
N ASP A 151 -4.06 -10.82 -2.34
CA ASP A 151 -4.03 -11.00 -3.79
C ASP A 151 -4.93 -9.91 -4.41
N TRP A 152 -4.29 -8.86 -4.94
CA TRP A 152 -4.98 -7.68 -5.49
C TRP A 152 -5.48 -7.92 -6.91
N PHE A 153 -6.79 -8.03 -7.07
CA PHE A 153 -7.48 -7.97 -8.34
C PHE A 153 -7.87 -6.53 -8.66
N THR A 154 -7.92 -6.20 -9.93
CA THR A 154 -8.28 -4.87 -10.39
C THR A 154 -9.07 -4.95 -11.69
N VAL A 155 -10.15 -4.18 -11.77
CA VAL A 155 -10.95 -4.05 -12.98
C VAL A 155 -10.48 -2.88 -13.82
N ASP A 156 -10.32 -3.10 -15.12
CA ASP A 156 -10.05 -2.10 -16.13
C ASP A 156 -11.35 -1.70 -16.80
N LEU A 157 -11.80 -0.49 -16.49
CA LEU A 157 -13.03 0.11 -17.00
C LEU A 157 -12.73 1.11 -18.14
N GLU A 158 -11.57 0.95 -18.79
CA GLU A 158 -11.11 1.75 -19.95
C GLU A 158 -11.04 3.28 -19.68
N GLY A 159 -11.07 3.70 -18.41
CA GLY A 159 -11.09 5.11 -18.05
C GLY A 159 -12.36 5.85 -18.53
N GLU A 160 -13.48 5.15 -18.68
CA GLU A 160 -14.75 5.78 -19.05
C GLU A 160 -15.30 6.69 -17.93
N HIS A 161 -16.07 7.70 -18.32
CA HIS A 161 -16.63 8.70 -17.42
C HIS A 161 -18.01 8.30 -16.86
N SER A 162 -18.06 7.24 -16.05
CA SER A 162 -19.30 6.70 -15.47
C SER A 162 -20.07 7.68 -14.55
N ALA A 163 -19.43 8.73 -14.04
CA ALA A 163 -20.12 9.72 -13.20
C ALA A 163 -21.17 10.56 -13.96
N MET A 164 -21.08 10.65 -15.29
CA MET A 164 -21.96 11.49 -16.12
C MET A 164 -22.92 10.69 -17.00
N ASP A 165 -22.81 9.37 -17.02
CA ASP A 165 -23.60 8.50 -17.89
C ASP A 165 -24.10 7.27 -17.12
N SER A 166 -25.41 7.17 -16.98
CA SER A 166 -26.06 6.07 -16.25
C SER A 166 -25.92 4.72 -16.92
N ALA A 167 -25.88 4.67 -18.26
CA ALA A 167 -25.73 3.43 -18.99
C ALA A 167 -24.32 2.85 -18.80
N ILE A 168 -23.31 3.72 -18.86
CA ILE A 168 -21.91 3.34 -18.55
C ILE A 168 -21.80 2.89 -17.09
N LEU A 169 -22.44 3.59 -16.15
CA LEU A 169 -22.43 3.20 -14.75
C LEU A 169 -23.07 1.81 -14.51
N GLU A 170 -24.16 1.51 -15.21
CA GLU A 170 -24.82 0.20 -15.16
C GLU A 170 -23.91 -0.89 -15.75
N GLU A 171 -23.30 -0.67 -16.92
CA GLU A 171 -22.33 -1.59 -17.52
C GLU A 171 -21.13 -1.86 -16.58
N HIS A 172 -20.60 -0.81 -15.92
CA HIS A 172 -19.51 -0.93 -14.94
C HIS A 172 -19.94 -1.80 -13.75
N ALA A 173 -21.15 -1.58 -13.23
CA ALA A 173 -21.68 -2.35 -12.11
C ALA A 173 -21.85 -3.83 -12.45
N GLU A 174 -22.43 -4.13 -13.63
CA GLU A 174 -22.58 -5.50 -14.12
C GLU A 174 -21.21 -6.18 -14.30
N TYR A 175 -20.24 -5.48 -14.87
CA TYR A 175 -18.89 -6.01 -15.06
C TYR A 175 -18.18 -6.29 -13.73
N VAL A 176 -18.34 -5.43 -12.72
CA VAL A 176 -17.79 -5.65 -11.37
C VAL A 176 -18.41 -6.89 -10.72
N VAL A 177 -19.73 -7.06 -10.77
CA VAL A 177 -20.41 -8.26 -10.24
C VAL A 177 -19.87 -9.51 -10.92
N HIS A 178 -19.75 -9.47 -12.24
CA HIS A 178 -19.18 -10.55 -13.02
C HIS A 178 -17.73 -10.87 -12.64
N SER A 179 -16.93 -9.84 -12.37
CA SER A 179 -15.53 -9.97 -11.92
C SER A 179 -15.44 -10.68 -10.57
N ILE A 180 -16.36 -10.38 -9.64
CA ILE A 180 -16.42 -11.05 -8.33
C ILE A 180 -16.65 -12.55 -8.52
N HIS A 181 -17.65 -12.93 -9.33
CA HIS A 181 -17.92 -14.35 -9.61
C HIS A 181 -16.70 -15.03 -10.24
N ARG A 182 -16.05 -14.37 -11.20
CA ARG A 182 -14.87 -14.92 -11.87
C ARG A 182 -13.69 -15.13 -10.91
N ILE A 183 -13.47 -14.20 -9.96
CA ILE A 183 -12.45 -14.33 -8.92
C ILE A 183 -12.76 -15.54 -8.03
N LEU A 184 -14.01 -15.68 -7.57
CA LEU A 184 -14.40 -16.82 -6.74
C LEU A 184 -14.19 -18.16 -7.45
N ASP A 185 -14.58 -18.24 -8.73
CA ASP A 185 -14.32 -19.42 -9.57
C ASP A 185 -12.82 -19.69 -9.70
N GLN A 186 -12.01 -18.65 -9.91
CA GLN A 186 -10.56 -18.80 -9.99
C GLN A 186 -9.96 -19.36 -8.70
N TYR A 187 -10.43 -18.93 -7.54
CA TYR A 187 -9.97 -19.46 -6.25
C TYR A 187 -10.38 -20.92 -6.04
N LYS A 188 -11.58 -21.28 -6.48
CA LYS A 188 -12.06 -22.67 -6.44
C LYS A 188 -11.18 -23.57 -7.29
N GLU A 189 -10.90 -23.19 -8.53
CA GLU A 189 -9.99 -23.93 -9.43
C GLU A 189 -8.58 -24.09 -8.81
N SER A 190 -8.07 -23.03 -8.19
CA SER A 190 -6.75 -23.03 -7.55
C SER A 190 -6.73 -23.87 -6.28
N TYR A 191 -7.83 -23.95 -5.55
CA TYR A 191 -7.99 -24.83 -4.40
C TYR A 191 -7.99 -26.31 -4.83
N GLU A 192 -8.83 -26.67 -5.79
CA GLU A 192 -8.92 -28.03 -6.34
C GLU A 192 -7.57 -28.50 -6.90
N THR A 193 -6.88 -27.64 -7.65
CA THR A 193 -5.53 -27.94 -8.19
C THR A 193 -4.51 -28.19 -7.08
N ARG A 194 -4.62 -27.52 -5.93
CA ARG A 194 -3.74 -27.73 -4.78
C ARG A 194 -4.09 -29.03 -4.06
N GLU A 195 -5.36 -29.33 -3.85
CA GLU A 195 -5.78 -30.60 -3.24
C GLU A 195 -5.39 -31.81 -4.07
N GLU A 196 -5.59 -31.77 -5.39
CA GLU A 196 -5.21 -32.89 -6.28
C GLU A 196 -3.71 -33.19 -6.19
N LYS A 197 -2.87 -32.15 -6.15
CA LYS A 197 -1.42 -32.29 -5.96
C LYS A 197 -1.01 -32.79 -4.58
N VAL A 198 -1.83 -32.57 -3.55
CA VAL A 198 -1.62 -33.10 -2.19
C VAL A 198 -2.08 -34.55 -2.08
N LEU A 199 -3.02 -35.00 -2.92
CA LEU A 199 -3.49 -36.38 -2.96
C LEU A 199 -2.61 -37.30 -3.82
N GLN A 200 -1.99 -36.78 -4.88
CA GLN A 200 -1.06 -37.52 -5.74
C GLN A 200 0.24 -38.08 -5.08
N PRO A 201 0.81 -37.55 -3.97
CA PRO A 201 1.98 -38.14 -3.31
C PRO A 201 1.66 -39.37 -2.45
N LEU A 202 0.38 -39.69 -2.19
CA LEU A 202 -0.05 -40.84 -1.36
C LEU A 202 -0.37 -42.10 -2.19
N GLY A 203 -0.16 -42.07 -3.51
CA GLY A 203 -0.60 -43.10 -4.46
C GLY A 203 0.45 -44.11 -4.93
N VAL A 204 1.63 -44.23 -4.30
CA VAL A 204 2.62 -45.28 -4.65
C VAL A 204 2.76 -46.30 -3.52
N CYS A 205 1.69 -47.07 -3.27
CA CYS A 205 1.85 -48.45 -2.83
C CYS A 205 1.38 -49.35 -3.99
N GLN A 206 2.29 -49.57 -4.94
CA GLN A 206 2.16 -50.67 -5.88
C GLN A 206 2.17 -51.96 -5.04
N LYS A 207 1.02 -52.64 -4.94
CA LYS A 207 0.97 -54.01 -4.42
C LYS A 207 1.85 -54.88 -5.32
N VAL A 208 2.91 -55.42 -4.73
CA VAL A 208 3.62 -56.61 -5.24
C VAL A 208 2.74 -57.83 -5.02
#